data_AF-A0A7W8WD42-F1
#
_entry.id   AF-A0A7W8WD42-F1
#
_cell.length_a   1.000
_cell.length_b   1.000
_cell.length_c   1.000
_cell.angle_alpha   90.00
_cell.angle_beta   90.00
_cell.angle_gamma   90.00
#
_symmetry.space_group_name_H-M   'P 1'
#
loop_
_entity.id
_entity.type
_entity.pdbx_description
1 polymer ?
#
loop_
_entity_poly.entity_id
_entity_poly.type
_entity_poly.pdbx_seq_one_letter_code
_entity_poly.pdbx_strand_id
1 'polypeptide(L)'
;MTSKTTGIATLQMFESVVIRLYDGGVLSPAVLERVIGAFAQADVDWHDTVEGRSVDGRSLHEIVALTMLPGQPVRSASASFMTVIEHITSVASDTDEKAAQPKTARRKKTAPPVDETDAESQSESQELLAQLSGDGRSSKRRRATEQDRPASSRGYNPFVNARPPRSKKP
;
A
#
# COMPACT_ATOMS: atom_id res chain seq x y z
N MET A 1 -27.79 -23.02 14.30
CA MET A 1 -26.47 -23.29 14.90
C MET A 1 -25.39 -23.63 13.86
N THR A 2 -25.62 -23.40 12.56
CA THR A 2 -24.73 -23.82 11.46
C THR A 2 -23.75 -22.73 10.99
N SER A 3 -23.97 -21.46 11.33
CA SER A 3 -23.20 -20.34 10.79
C SER A 3 -21.73 -20.32 11.25
N LYS A 4 -21.46 -20.73 12.50
CA LYS A 4 -20.11 -20.68 13.07
C LYS A 4 -19.15 -21.66 12.38
N THR A 5 -19.63 -22.84 12.00
CA THR A 5 -18.80 -23.84 11.30
C THR A 5 -18.43 -23.38 9.89
N THR A 6 -19.32 -22.64 9.22
CA THR A 6 -19.06 -22.07 7.89
C THR A 6 -17.99 -20.98 7.95
N GLY A 7 -18.03 -20.10 8.95
CA GLY A 7 -17.04 -19.02 9.11
C GLY A 7 -15.62 -19.52 9.35
N ILE A 8 -15.47 -20.61 10.12
CA ILE A 8 -14.16 -21.25 10.35
C ILE A 8 -13.62 -21.85 9.04
N ALA A 9 -14.49 -22.52 8.27
CA ALA A 9 -14.10 -23.12 7.00
C ALA A 9 -13.70 -22.07 5.94
N THR A 10 -14.36 -20.91 5.90
CA THR A 10 -14.01 -19.83 4.96
C THR A 10 -12.70 -19.14 5.32
N LEU A 11 -12.41 -18.96 6.61
CA LEU A 11 -11.11 -18.43 7.06
C LEU A 11 -9.95 -19.39 6.71
N GLN A 12 -10.13 -20.69 6.92
CA GLN A 12 -9.11 -21.69 6.53
C GLN A 12 -8.87 -21.73 5.00
N MET A 13 -9.93 -21.52 4.21
CA MET A 13 -9.78 -21.37 2.75
C MET A 13 -9.04 -20.09 2.39
N PHE A 14 -9.39 -18.96 3.00
CA PHE A 14 -8.70 -17.69 2.81
C PHE A 14 -7.21 -17.84 3.15
N GLU A 15 -6.90 -18.43 4.31
CA GLU A 15 -5.54 -18.72 4.75
C GLU A 15 -4.78 -19.53 3.70
N SER A 16 -5.36 -20.65 3.25
CA SER A 16 -4.75 -21.53 2.26
C SER A 16 -4.47 -20.81 0.93
N VAL A 17 -5.39 -19.93 0.50
CA VAL A 17 -5.22 -19.14 -0.73
C VAL A 17 -4.09 -18.13 -0.56
N VAL A 18 -4.07 -17.36 0.54
CA VAL A 18 -3.05 -16.34 0.78
C VAL A 18 -1.66 -16.96 0.91
N ILE A 19 -1.54 -18.07 1.65
CA ILE A 19 -0.27 -18.80 1.79
C ILE A 19 0.25 -19.29 0.42
N ARG A 20 -0.61 -19.91 -0.39
CA ARG A 20 -0.20 -20.40 -1.72
C ARG A 20 0.19 -19.28 -2.67
N LEU A 21 -0.50 -18.13 -2.62
CA LEU A 21 -0.13 -16.96 -3.41
C LEU A 21 1.22 -16.38 -2.96
N TYR A 22 1.47 -16.39 -1.65
CA TYR A 22 2.73 -15.94 -1.07
C TYR A 22 3.90 -16.87 -1.46
N ASP A 23 3.74 -18.18 -1.27
CA ASP A 23 4.73 -19.19 -1.66
C ASP A 23 4.99 -19.18 -3.17
N GLY A 24 3.96 -18.88 -3.96
CA GLY A 24 4.06 -18.73 -5.41
C GLY A 24 4.71 -17.41 -5.86
N GLY A 25 5.03 -16.49 -4.95
CA GLY A 25 5.63 -15.18 -5.27
C GLY A 25 4.71 -14.24 -6.04
N VAL A 26 3.40 -14.52 -6.10
CA VAL A 26 2.39 -13.73 -6.81
C VAL A 26 1.58 -12.83 -5.87
N LEU A 27 1.80 -12.93 -4.56
CA LEU A 27 1.13 -12.10 -3.57
C LEU A 27 1.70 -10.68 -3.59
N SER A 28 0.92 -9.77 -4.17
CA SER A 28 1.15 -8.32 -4.15
C SER A 28 0.05 -7.63 -3.32
N PRO A 29 0.28 -6.39 -2.85
CA PRO A 29 -0.72 -5.66 -2.05
C PRO A 29 -2.10 -5.61 -2.73
N ALA A 30 -2.14 -5.29 -4.03
CA ALA A 30 -3.39 -5.23 -4.80
C ALA A 30 -4.08 -6.59 -4.96
N VAL A 31 -3.33 -7.69 -5.02
CA VAL A 31 -3.91 -9.04 -5.07
C VAL A 31 -4.53 -9.37 -3.72
N LEU A 32 -3.83 -9.06 -2.63
CA LEU A 32 -4.30 -9.31 -1.29
C LEU A 32 -5.60 -8.55 -0.99
N GLU A 33 -5.69 -7.27 -1.37
CA GLU A 33 -6.92 -6.47 -1.26
C GLU A 33 -8.11 -7.12 -1.97
N ARG A 34 -7.91 -7.62 -3.20
CA ARG A 34 -8.97 -8.29 -3.96
C ARG A 34 -9.40 -9.60 -3.32
N VAL A 35 -8.45 -10.38 -2.81
CA VAL A 35 -8.76 -11.62 -2.09
C VAL A 35 -9.56 -11.28 -0.84
N ILE A 36 -9.09 -10.35 -0.01
CA ILE A 36 -9.82 -9.92 1.20
C ILE A 36 -11.21 -9.42 0.85
N GLY A 37 -11.36 -8.56 -0.17
CA GLY A 37 -12.65 -8.04 -0.62
C GLY A 37 -13.61 -9.15 -1.09
N ALA A 38 -13.12 -10.17 -1.78
CA ALA A 38 -13.93 -11.32 -2.19
C ALA A 38 -14.42 -12.15 -0.99
N PHE A 39 -13.58 -12.31 0.03
CA PHE A 39 -13.93 -13.05 1.26
C PHE A 39 -14.75 -12.22 2.25
N ALA A 40 -14.67 -10.88 2.21
CA ALA A 40 -15.48 -9.98 3.02
C ALA A 40 -16.99 -10.15 2.77
N GLN A 41 -17.37 -10.52 1.54
CA GLN A 41 -18.77 -10.79 1.16
C GLN A 41 -19.32 -12.08 1.79
N ALA A 42 -18.45 -12.96 2.32
CA ALA A 42 -18.82 -14.27 2.86
C ALA A 42 -18.91 -14.31 4.40
N ASP A 43 -18.91 -13.15 5.06
CA ASP A 43 -19.02 -12.99 6.53
C ASP A 43 -17.98 -13.83 7.30
N VAL A 44 -16.71 -13.64 6.95
CA VAL A 44 -15.56 -14.36 7.55
C VAL A 44 -15.26 -13.80 8.93
N ASP A 45 -15.09 -14.69 9.92
CA ASP A 45 -14.60 -14.30 11.25
C ASP A 45 -13.08 -14.16 11.23
N TRP A 46 -12.61 -12.92 11.11
CA TRP A 46 -11.19 -12.58 11.04
C TRP A 46 -10.44 -12.72 12.37
N HIS A 47 -11.14 -12.95 13.50
CA HIS A 47 -10.54 -13.03 14.83
C HIS A 47 -10.13 -14.46 15.21
N ASP A 48 -10.47 -15.45 14.40
CA ASP A 48 -10.20 -16.85 14.73
C ASP A 48 -8.72 -17.20 14.55
N THR A 49 -8.28 -18.23 15.27
CA THR A 49 -6.88 -18.66 15.25
C THR A 49 -6.58 -19.45 14.00
N VAL A 50 -5.65 -18.93 13.20
CA VAL A 50 -5.13 -19.55 11.98
C VAL A 50 -3.87 -20.37 12.28
N GLU A 51 -3.82 -21.61 11.79
CA GLU A 51 -2.74 -22.58 12.09
C GLU A 51 -1.78 -22.82 10.91
N GLY A 52 -2.18 -22.43 9.71
CA GLY A 52 -1.41 -22.59 8.49
C GLY A 52 -0.12 -21.77 8.50
N ARG A 53 0.92 -22.36 7.92
CA ARG A 53 2.23 -21.73 7.76
C ARG A 53 2.70 -21.86 6.32
N SER A 54 3.36 -20.80 5.86
CA SER A 54 4.09 -20.76 4.58
C SER A 54 5.35 -21.64 4.62
N VAL A 55 5.95 -21.88 3.44
CA VAL A 55 7.21 -22.64 3.29
C VAL A 55 8.36 -21.99 4.08
N ASP A 56 8.34 -20.68 4.25
CA ASP A 56 9.31 -19.94 5.07
C ASP A 56 8.94 -19.88 6.57
N GLY A 57 7.89 -20.59 6.98
CA GLY A 57 7.44 -20.70 8.37
C GLY A 57 6.61 -19.53 8.88
N ARG A 58 6.30 -18.54 8.02
CA ARG A 58 5.49 -17.37 8.37
C ARG A 58 4.01 -17.71 8.49
N SER A 59 3.38 -17.10 9.48
CA SER A 59 1.93 -17.15 9.67
C SER A 59 1.19 -16.21 8.71
N LEU A 60 -0.11 -16.45 8.51
CA LEU A 60 -0.97 -15.58 7.72
C LEU A 60 -0.86 -14.10 8.13
N HIS A 61 -0.90 -13.84 9.44
CA HIS A 61 -0.79 -12.50 10.00
C HIS A 61 0.51 -11.79 9.60
N GLU A 62 1.63 -12.52 9.63
CA GLU A 62 2.94 -11.97 9.24
C GLU A 62 3.01 -11.71 7.73
N ILE A 63 2.48 -12.63 6.92
CA ILE A 63 2.42 -12.48 5.46
C ILE A 63 1.64 -11.21 5.08
N VAL A 64 0.46 -11.02 5.68
CA VAL A 64 -0.38 -9.83 5.43
C VAL A 64 0.30 -8.55 5.93
N ALA A 65 0.87 -8.57 7.12
CA ALA A 65 1.58 -7.41 7.66
C ALA A 65 2.79 -7.02 6.78
N LEU A 66 3.58 -7.99 6.34
CA LEU A 66 4.75 -7.72 5.50
C LEU A 66 4.39 -7.22 4.10
N THR A 67 3.27 -7.68 3.56
CA THR A 67 2.82 -7.28 2.22
C THR A 67 2.17 -5.90 2.23
N MET A 68 1.30 -5.60 3.20
CA MET A 68 0.55 -4.34 3.24
C MET A 68 1.27 -3.21 3.99
N LEU A 69 2.18 -3.54 4.92
CA LEU A 69 2.90 -2.57 5.75
C LEU A 69 4.42 -2.75 5.61
N PRO A 70 4.99 -2.54 4.41
CA PRO A 70 6.42 -2.70 4.19
C PRO A 70 7.22 -1.67 5.02
N GLY A 71 8.25 -2.14 5.74
CA GLY A 71 9.16 -1.30 6.51
C GLY A 71 8.73 -0.98 7.94
N GLN A 72 7.55 -1.43 8.39
CA GLN A 72 7.16 -1.36 9.79
C GLN A 72 7.72 -2.56 10.58
N PRO A 73 8.35 -2.35 11.76
CA PRO A 73 8.72 -3.47 12.61
C PRO A 73 7.45 -4.12 13.17
N VAL A 74 7.21 -5.37 12.77
CA VAL A 74 6.00 -6.12 13.12
C VAL A 74 6.07 -6.54 14.59
N ARG A 75 5.78 -5.61 15.52
CA ARG A 75 5.76 -5.89 16.97
C ARG A 75 4.64 -6.86 17.35
N SER A 76 3.51 -6.79 16.63
CA SER A 76 2.39 -7.72 16.72
C SER A 76 1.76 -7.89 15.35
N ALA A 77 2.04 -9.02 14.69
CA ALA A 77 1.53 -9.31 13.35
C ALA A 77 0.00 -9.38 13.34
N SER A 78 -0.60 -9.92 14.40
CA SER A 78 -2.05 -10.02 14.56
C SER A 78 -2.70 -8.63 14.64
N ALA A 79 -2.12 -7.68 15.40
CA ALA A 79 -2.68 -6.33 15.48
C ALA A 79 -2.61 -5.61 14.13
N SER A 80 -1.46 -5.70 13.46
CA SER A 80 -1.27 -5.15 12.11
C SER A 80 -2.24 -5.75 11.10
N PHE A 81 -2.46 -7.06 11.16
CA PHE A 81 -3.45 -7.74 10.34
C PHE A 81 -4.85 -7.19 10.56
N MET A 82 -5.30 -7.07 11.81
CA MET A 82 -6.64 -6.56 12.12
C MET A 82 -6.86 -5.15 11.55
N THR A 83 -5.89 -4.25 11.70
CA THR A 83 -5.96 -2.90 11.14
C THR A 83 -6.07 -2.92 9.61
N VAL A 84 -5.34 -3.81 8.94
CA VAL A 84 -5.37 -3.96 7.48
C VAL A 84 -6.73 -4.51 7.02
N ILE A 85 -7.22 -5.56 7.67
CA ILE A 85 -8.51 -6.17 7.34
C ILE A 85 -9.63 -5.15 7.54
N GLU A 86 -9.69 -4.48 8.70
CA GLU A 86 -10.70 -3.47 9.01
C GLU A 86 -10.72 -2.35 7.96
N HIS A 87 -9.55 -1.86 7.56
CA HIS A 87 -9.43 -0.84 6.52
C HIS A 87 -9.99 -1.34 5.17
N ILE A 88 -9.61 -2.54 4.74
CA ILE A 88 -10.02 -3.07 3.43
C ILE A 88 -11.51 -3.42 3.43
N THR A 89 -12.04 -4.03 4.50
CA THR A 89 -13.46 -4.37 4.61
C THR A 89 -14.34 -3.12 4.66
N SER A 90 -13.85 -2.05 5.29
CA SER A 90 -14.51 -0.73 5.29
C SER A 90 -14.59 -0.16 3.87
N VAL A 91 -13.45 -0.12 3.16
CA VAL A 91 -13.39 0.37 1.77
C VAL A 91 -14.21 -0.48 0.79
N ALA A 92 -14.21 -1.81 0.98
CA ALA A 92 -15.01 -2.72 0.15
C ALA A 92 -16.51 -2.45 0.31
N SER A 93 -16.98 -2.17 1.52
CA SER A 93 -18.38 -1.86 1.81
C SER A 93 -18.83 -0.54 1.17
N ASP A 94 -17.98 0.49 1.17
CA ASP A 94 -18.26 1.77 0.51
C ASP A 94 -18.27 1.67 -1.03
N THR A 95 -17.59 0.68 -1.58
CA THR A 95 -17.49 0.50 -3.05
C THR A 95 -18.75 -0.15 -3.62
N ASP A 96 -19.44 -1.01 -2.86
CA ASP A 96 -20.70 -1.64 -3.30
C ASP A 96 -21.85 -0.63 -3.43
N GLU A 97 -21.90 0.45 -2.63
CA GLU A 97 -22.86 1.54 -2.84
C GLU A 97 -22.54 2.41 -4.07
N LYS A 98 -21.28 2.41 -4.54
CA LYS A 98 -20.84 3.17 -5.72
C LYS A 98 -20.76 2.36 -7.01
N ALA A 99 -20.88 1.03 -6.96
CA ALA A 99 -20.80 0.17 -8.16
C ALA A 99 -22.06 0.21 -9.05
N ALA A 100 -23.14 0.89 -8.62
CA ALA A 100 -24.39 1.01 -9.38
C ALA A 100 -24.54 2.28 -10.23
N GLN A 101 -23.48 3.07 -10.48
CA GLN A 101 -23.54 4.10 -11.53
C GLN A 101 -22.24 4.23 -12.34
N PRO A 102 -22.27 3.95 -13.66
CA PRO A 102 -21.31 4.54 -14.57
C PRO A 102 -21.80 5.94 -14.89
N LYS A 103 -21.06 6.99 -14.52
CA LYS A 103 -21.26 8.34 -15.09
C LYS A 103 -20.04 9.24 -14.88
N THR A 104 -19.26 9.31 -15.95
CA THR A 104 -18.72 10.52 -16.58
C THR A 104 -18.82 11.84 -15.82
N ALA A 105 -17.68 12.54 -15.77
CA ALA A 105 -17.51 13.92 -15.35
C ALA A 105 -18.66 14.87 -15.69
N ARG A 106 -19.14 15.63 -14.69
CA ARG A 106 -19.61 17.00 -14.90
C ARG A 106 -19.62 17.79 -13.60
N ARG A 107 -18.86 18.89 -13.58
CA ARG A 107 -18.93 19.96 -12.57
C ARG A 107 -20.37 20.49 -12.45
N LYS A 108 -20.86 20.67 -11.22
CA LYS A 108 -21.79 21.77 -10.91
C LYS A 108 -21.71 22.16 -9.44
N LYS A 109 -21.40 23.44 -9.22
CA LYS A 109 -21.47 24.19 -7.96
C LYS A 109 -22.88 24.11 -7.35
N THR A 110 -22.94 23.86 -6.05
CA THR A 110 -23.96 24.38 -5.11
C THR A 110 -23.42 24.21 -3.69
N ALA A 111 -23.30 25.31 -2.95
CA ALA A 111 -23.10 25.38 -1.50
C ALA A 111 -24.47 25.65 -0.82
N PRO A 112 -24.64 25.83 0.51
CA PRO A 112 -23.91 25.40 1.74
C PRO A 112 -24.89 24.65 2.71
N PRO A 113 -24.67 24.40 4.03
CA PRO A 113 -24.45 25.40 5.09
C PRO A 113 -23.26 25.10 6.04
N VAL A 114 -22.85 26.19 6.68
CA VAL A 114 -21.88 26.34 7.77
C VAL A 114 -22.23 25.51 9.01
N ASP A 115 -21.25 24.77 9.53
CA ASP A 115 -21.13 24.48 10.96
C ASP A 115 -19.69 24.86 11.38
N GLU A 116 -19.60 25.87 12.25
CA GLU A 116 -18.37 26.53 12.68
C GLU A 116 -17.83 25.81 13.91
N THR A 117 -16.85 24.90 13.75
CA THR A 117 -15.77 24.65 14.74
C THR A 117 -14.77 23.63 14.20
N ASP A 118 -13.94 24.02 13.23
CA ASP A 118 -12.61 23.41 13.05
C ASP A 118 -11.68 24.36 12.27
N ALA A 119 -11.36 25.50 12.88
CA ALA A 119 -10.59 26.58 12.26
C ALA A 119 -9.07 26.31 12.21
N GLU A 120 -8.58 25.17 12.72
CA GLU A 120 -7.16 24.82 12.69
C GLU A 120 -6.81 23.85 11.55
N SER A 121 -7.67 22.89 11.20
CA SER A 121 -7.39 21.88 10.16
C SER A 121 -7.42 22.41 8.71
N GLN A 122 -8.22 23.46 8.43
CA GLN A 122 -8.32 24.02 7.07
C GLN A 122 -7.13 24.88 6.67
N SER A 123 -6.45 25.48 7.65
CA SER A 123 -5.27 26.32 7.41
C SER A 123 -4.08 25.48 6.97
N GLU A 124 -3.84 24.35 7.66
CA GLU A 124 -2.78 23.40 7.30
C GLU A 124 -3.02 22.76 5.91
N SER A 125 -4.28 22.44 5.62
CA SER A 125 -4.67 21.88 4.31
C SER A 125 -4.41 22.86 3.16
N GLN A 126 -4.63 24.17 3.37
CA GLN A 126 -4.33 25.20 2.38
C GLN A 126 -2.83 25.47 2.24
N GLU A 127 -2.05 25.39 3.33
CA GLU A 127 -0.61 25.58 3.30
C GLU A 127 0.11 24.42 2.59
N LEU A 128 -0.34 23.17 2.80
CA LEU A 128 0.14 21.99 2.06
C LEU A 128 -0.21 22.08 0.55
N LEU A 129 -1.42 22.56 0.22
CA LEU A 129 -1.82 22.82 -1.16
C LEU A 129 -0.96 23.90 -1.82
N ALA A 130 -0.57 24.93 -1.08
CA ALA A 130 0.33 25.97 -1.57
C ALA A 130 1.76 25.45 -1.78
N GLN A 131 2.26 24.56 -0.91
CA GLN A 131 3.55 23.90 -1.08
C GLN A 131 3.58 22.96 -2.29
N LEU A 132 2.50 22.22 -2.54
CA LEU A 132 2.38 21.34 -3.72
C LEU A 132 2.15 22.11 -5.03
N SER A 133 1.59 23.32 -4.98
CA SER A 133 1.26 24.12 -6.17
C SER A 133 2.47 24.84 -6.79
N GLY A 134 3.67 24.68 -6.23
CA GLY A 134 4.92 24.80 -6.98
C GLY A 134 5.21 26.16 -7.65
N ASP A 135 4.62 27.27 -7.20
CA ASP A 135 4.85 28.59 -7.80
C ASP A 135 5.58 29.57 -6.85
N GLY A 136 6.89 29.32 -6.73
CA GLY A 136 7.98 30.30 -6.78
C GLY A 136 8.02 31.51 -5.83
N ARG A 137 9.06 31.57 -4.98
CA ARG A 137 10.07 32.66 -4.95
C ARG A 137 11.24 32.33 -4.01
N SER A 138 12.17 31.50 -4.48
CA SER A 138 13.52 31.41 -3.89
C SER A 138 14.32 32.65 -4.28
N SER A 139 14.56 33.52 -3.31
CA SER A 139 15.40 34.71 -3.46
C SER A 139 16.87 34.33 -3.22
N LYS A 140 17.66 34.39 -4.31
CA LYS A 140 18.94 35.11 -4.43
C LYS A 140 20.13 34.63 -3.57
N ARG A 141 21.17 34.08 -4.23
CA ARG A 141 22.51 34.72 -4.38
C ARG A 141 23.50 33.90 -5.23
N ARG A 142 24.30 34.65 -6.00
CA ARG A 142 25.44 34.33 -6.90
C ARG A 142 26.55 33.51 -6.18
N ARG A 143 27.48 32.79 -6.84
CA ARG A 143 28.49 33.27 -7.84
C ARG A 143 29.40 32.12 -8.36
N ALA A 144 29.91 32.32 -9.58
CA ALA A 144 31.18 31.85 -10.22
C ALA A 144 31.38 30.36 -10.50
N THR A 145 31.41 29.93 -11.77
CA THR A 145 32.54 29.92 -12.75
C THR A 145 33.38 28.65 -12.63
N GLU A 146 33.08 27.67 -13.49
CA GLU A 146 34.11 26.84 -14.11
C GLU A 146 33.59 26.43 -15.50
N GLN A 147 34.28 26.90 -16.53
CA GLN A 147 34.13 26.38 -17.87
C GLN A 147 34.82 25.01 -17.95
N ASP A 148 34.25 24.15 -18.80
CA ASP A 148 34.96 23.32 -19.78
C ASP A 148 34.86 21.79 -19.60
N ARG A 149 33.80 21.20 -20.16
CA ARG A 149 33.89 20.11 -21.16
C ARG A 149 32.51 19.76 -21.72
N PRO A 150 32.35 19.60 -23.05
CA PRO A 150 31.10 19.06 -23.60
C PRO A 150 30.93 17.60 -23.16
N ALA A 151 29.82 17.30 -22.49
CA ALA A 151 29.42 15.94 -22.21
C ALA A 151 29.21 15.20 -23.53
N SER A 152 30.17 14.35 -23.90
CA SER A 152 30.03 13.44 -25.04
C SER A 152 28.82 12.54 -24.78
N SER A 153 27.84 12.60 -25.67
CA SER A 153 26.61 11.81 -25.68
C SER A 153 26.85 10.34 -26.05
N ARG A 154 27.74 9.67 -25.31
CA ARG A 154 27.83 8.21 -25.32
C ARG A 154 27.29 7.70 -24.00
N GLY A 155 26.20 6.94 -24.10
CA GLY A 155 25.39 6.45 -22.99
C GLY A 155 26.20 5.80 -21.87
N TYR A 156 25.56 5.73 -20.71
CA TYR A 156 26.07 5.07 -19.51
C TYR A 156 26.54 3.65 -19.83
N ASN A 157 27.85 3.41 -19.77
CA ASN A 157 28.44 2.08 -19.91
C ASN A 157 28.88 1.59 -18.51
N PRO A 158 28.10 0.71 -17.86
CA PRO A 158 28.38 0.23 -16.51
C PRO A 158 29.68 -0.58 -16.41
N PHE A 159 30.26 -1.00 -17.53
CA PHE A 159 31.51 -1.75 -17.56
C PHE A 159 32.77 -0.88 -17.59
N VAL A 160 32.64 0.44 -17.76
CA VAL A 160 33.81 1.35 -17.78
C VAL A 160 34.52 1.39 -16.43
N ASN A 161 33.78 1.14 -15.34
CA ASN A 161 34.33 1.11 -13.97
C ASN A 161 34.29 -0.29 -13.32
N ALA A 162 33.95 -1.34 -14.08
CA ALA A 162 33.88 -2.69 -13.53
C ALA A 162 35.29 -3.28 -13.35
N ARG A 163 35.67 -3.57 -12.11
CA ARG A 163 36.95 -4.20 -11.77
C ARG A 163 36.74 -5.72 -11.65
N PRO A 164 37.49 -6.57 -12.36
CA PRO A 164 37.30 -8.02 -12.30
C PRO A 164 37.67 -8.58 -10.92
N PRO A 165 36.98 -9.65 -10.46
CA PRO A 165 37.29 -10.30 -9.19
C PRO A 165 38.69 -10.92 -9.24
N ARG A 166 39.49 -10.68 -8.18
CA ARG A 166 40.83 -11.26 -8.05
C ARG A 166 40.69 -12.76 -7.84
N SER A 167 41.18 -13.55 -8.80
CA SER A 167 41.28 -15.00 -8.64
C SER A 167 42.23 -15.32 -7.48
N LYS A 168 41.74 -16.07 -6.49
CA LYS A 168 42.61 -16.77 -5.55
C LYS A 168 43.07 -18.05 -6.25
N LYS A 169 44.37 -18.18 -6.47
CA LYS A 169 44.97 -19.44 -6.95
C LYS A 169 44.84 -20.51 -5.85
N PRO A 170 44.73 -21.80 -6.25
CA PRO A 170 44.47 -22.93 -5.36
C PRO A 170 45.58 -23.17 -4.35
#